data_AF-A0A1F3IVS7-F1
#
_entry.id   AF-A0A1F3IVS7-F1
#
_cell.length_a   1.000
_cell.length_b   1.000
_cell.length_c   1.000
_cell.angle_alpha   90.00
_cell.angle_beta   90.00
_cell.angle_gamma   90.00
#
_symmetry.space_group_name_H-M   'P 1'
#
loop_
_entity.id
_entity.type
_entity.pdbx_description
1 polymer ?
#
loop_
_entity_poly.entity_id
_entity_poly.type
_entity_poly.pdbx_seq_one_letter_code
_entity_poly.pdbx_strand_id
1 'polypeptide(L)' 'MKILVAEKSKSNLEFSKEDKSLKQEASHVYQLYLQGILREIYFNEMHSAILVLECKNKTEAFENLSSLPLVGKN' A
#
# COMPACT_ATOMS: atom_id res chain seq x y z
N MET A 1 10.16 14.44 2.19
CA MET A 1 11.15 13.34 2.33
C MET A 1 10.64 12.15 1.54
N LYS A 2 11.52 11.37 0.92
CA LYS A 2 11.14 10.08 0.31
C LYS A 2 11.31 8.95 1.32
N ILE A 3 10.27 8.15 1.50
CA ILE A 3 10.24 6.99 2.40
C ILE A 3 10.01 5.75 1.55
N LEU A 4 10.89 4.76 1.69
CA LEU A 4 10.73 3.44 1.08
C LEU A 4 10.02 2.52 2.08
N VAL A 5 8.99 1.83 1.62
CA VAL A 5 8.19 0.90 2.43
C VAL A 5 8.12 -0.43 1.71
N ALA A 6 8.40 -1.51 2.44
CA ALA A 6 8.20 -2.87 1.96
C ALA A 6 6.98 -3.46 2.66
N GLU A 7 6.02 -3.93 1.86
CA GLU A 7 4.92 -4.73 2.34
C GLU A 7 5.45 -6.05 2.94
N LYS A 8 4.86 -6.45 4.07
CA LYS A 8 5.04 -7.79 4.61
C LYS A 8 3.73 -8.55 4.49
N SER A 9 3.60 -9.31 3.40
CA SER A 9 2.43 -10.16 3.18
C SER A 9 2.49 -11.40 4.08
N LYS A 10 1.34 -11.81 4.63
CA LYS A 10 1.20 -13.08 5.36
C LYS A 10 0.85 -14.17 4.35
N SER A 11 1.61 -15.25 4.34
CA SER A 11 1.57 -16.33 3.33
C SER A 11 0.24 -17.08 3.16
N ASN A 12 -0.80 -16.75 3.93
CA ASN A 12 -2.02 -17.58 4.04
C ASN A 12 -3.31 -16.85 3.60
N LEU A 13 -3.22 -15.66 2.99
CA LEU A 13 -4.40 -14.95 2.48
C LEU A 13 -4.62 -15.31 1.01
N GLU A 14 -5.46 -16.32 0.76
CA GLU A 14 -6.01 -16.56 -0.58
C GLU A 14 -7.06 -15.49 -0.89
N PHE A 15 -6.63 -14.40 -1.54
CA PHE A 15 -7.57 -13.44 -2.10
C PHE A 15 -8.19 -14.03 -3.36
N SER A 16 -9.52 -14.25 -3.35
CA SER A 16 -10.23 -14.56 -4.59
C SER A 16 -10.21 -13.32 -5.49
N LYS A 17 -10.20 -13.50 -6.82
CA LYS A 17 -10.19 -12.40 -7.81
C LYS A 17 -11.37 -11.42 -7.68
N GLU A 18 -12.38 -11.78 -6.91
CA GLU A 18 -13.63 -11.04 -6.69
C GLU A 18 -13.69 -10.34 -5.32
N ASP A 19 -12.58 -10.32 -4.58
CA ASP A 19 -12.54 -9.68 -3.28
C ASP A 19 -12.70 -8.16 -3.44
N LYS A 20 -13.85 -7.64 -3.00
CA LYS A 20 -14.18 -6.21 -2.98
C LYS A 20 -13.09 -5.38 -2.31
N SER A 21 -12.35 -5.97 -1.36
CA SER A 21 -11.27 -5.29 -0.67
C SER A 21 -10.06 -5.00 -1.57
N LEU A 22 -9.77 -5.85 -2.57
CA LEU A 22 -8.70 -5.57 -3.55
C LEU A 22 -9.04 -4.36 -4.43
N LYS A 23 -10.31 -4.23 -4.85
CA LYS A 23 -10.75 -3.07 -5.63
C LYS A 23 -10.72 -1.78 -4.81
N GLN A 24 -11.10 -1.85 -3.54
CA GLN A 24 -11.02 -0.72 -2.62
C GLN A 24 -9.57 -0.33 -2.33
N GLU A 25 -8.69 -1.31 -2.18
CA GLU A 25 -7.24 -1.09 -2.03
C GLU A 25 -6.68 -0.33 -3.23
N ALA A 26 -6.88 -0.86 -4.44
CA ALA A 26 -6.41 -0.23 -5.67
C ALA A 26 -6.96 1.20 -5.84
N SER A 27 -8.23 1.41 -5.46
CA SER A 27 -8.83 2.75 -5.47
C SER A 27 -8.14 3.71 -4.52
N HIS A 28 -7.85 3.31 -3.28
CA HIS A 28 -7.16 4.17 -2.32
C HIS A 28 -5.70 4.44 -2.71
N VAL A 29 -4.99 3.43 -3.19
CA VAL A 29 -3.63 3.59 -3.74
C VAL A 29 -3.63 4.62 -4.87
N TYR A 30 -4.61 4.57 -5.76
CA TYR A 30 -4.74 5.55 -6.84
C TYR A 30 -5.02 6.97 -6.32
N GLN A 31 -5.83 7.13 -5.28
CA GLN A 31 -6.04 8.45 -4.66
C GLN A 31 -4.76 9.02 -4.07
N LEU A 32 -3.99 8.20 -3.34
CA LEU A 32 -2.69 8.62 -2.77
C LEU A 32 -1.69 8.99 -3.88
N TYR A 33 -1.73 8.30 -5.02
CA TYR A 33 -0.93 8.64 -6.19
C TYR A 33 -1.32 10.01 -6.77
N LEU A 34 -2.61 10.26 -6.97
CA LEU A 34 -3.12 11.55 -7.47
C LEU A 34 -2.79 12.71 -6.54
N GLN A 35 -2.76 12.47 -5.22
CA GLN A 35 -2.35 13.45 -4.21
C GLN A 35 -0.83 13.69 -4.17
N GLY A 36 -0.05 12.90 -4.92
CA GLY A 36 1.41 12.96 -4.93
C GLY A 36 2.07 12.37 -3.69
N ILE A 37 1.31 11.76 -2.79
CA ILE A 37 1.81 11.12 -1.56
C ILE A 37 2.50 9.80 -1.90
N LEU A 38 1.92 9.02 -2.81
CA LEU A 38 2.50 7.76 -3.28
C LEU A 38 3.09 7.97 -4.68
N ARG A 39 4.40 7.79 -4.82
CA ARG A 39 5.14 8.17 -6.03
C ARG A 39 5.41 7.01 -6.96
N GLU A 40 5.76 5.85 -6.38
CA GLU A 40 6.18 4.68 -7.14
C GLU A 40 5.67 3.41 -6.43
N ILE A 41 5.32 2.40 -7.24
CA ILE A 41 4.85 1.09 -6.81
C ILE A 41 5.65 0.05 -7.60
N TYR A 42 6.32 -0.84 -6.89
CA TYR A 42 7.00 -1.99 -7.45
C TYR A 42 6.51 -3.27 -6.79
N PHE A 43 6.72 -4.40 -7.45
CA PHE A 43 6.49 -5.72 -6.86
C PHE A 43 7.78 -6.53 -6.94
N ASN A 44 8.09 -7.25 -5.88
CA ASN A 44 9.18 -8.22 -5.89
C ASN A 44 8.71 -9.57 -6.48
N GLU A 45 9.63 -10.53 -6.59
CA GLU A 45 9.34 -11.88 -7.10
C GLU A 45 8.30 -12.64 -6.27
N MET A 46 8.11 -12.26 -5.01
CA MET A 46 7.12 -12.82 -4.08
C MET A 46 5.76 -12.10 -4.16
N HIS A 47 5.54 -11.27 -5.19
CA HIS A 47 4.35 -10.42 -5.34
C HIS A 47 4.07 -9.49 -4.15
N SER A 48 5.08 -9.15 -3.35
CA SER A 48 4.96 -8.16 -2.28
C SER A 48 5.23 -6.75 -2.82
N ALA A 49 4.43 -5.78 -2.40
CA ALA A 49 4.56 -4.40 -2.84
C ALA A 49 5.74 -3.68 -2.17
N ILE A 50 6.48 -2.90 -2.96
CA ILE A 50 7.47 -1.93 -2.52
C ILE A 50 6.96 -0.55 -2.94
N LEU A 51 6.76 0.34 -1.97
CA LEU A 51 6.16 1.65 -2.17
C LEU A 51 7.18 2.75 -1.90
N VAL A 52 7.17 3.79 -2.73
CA VAL A 52 7.90 5.05 -2.46
C VAL A 52 6.88 6.12 -2.12
N LEU A 53 6.91 6.62 -0.88
CA LEU A 53 6.06 7.70 -0.42
C LEU A 53 6.84 9.02 -0.33
N GLU A 54 6.16 10.12 -0.62
CA GLU A 54 6.63 11.48 -0.42
C GLU A 54 5.82 12.14 0.72
N CYS A 55 6.42 12.16 1.90
CA CYS A 55 5.80 12.68 3.13
C CYS A 55 6.78 13.58 3.89
N LYS A 56 6.28 14.39 4.83
CA LYS A 56 7.07 15.21 5.75
C LYS A 56 7.90 14.35 6.70
N ASN A 57 7.32 13.28 7.24
CA ASN A 57 7.97 12.43 8.24
C ASN A 57 7.41 11.00 8.22
N LYS A 58 8.01 10.13 9.06
CA LYS A 58 7.62 8.72 9.20
C LYS A 58 6.19 8.55 9.73
N THR A 59 5.75 9.43 10.63
CA THR A 59 4.40 9.37 11.21
C THR A 59 3.33 9.59 10.14
N GLU A 60 3.48 10.62 9.31
CA GLU A 60 2.55 10.89 8.20
C GLU A 60 2.51 9.75 7.18
N ALA A 61 3.66 9.12 6.89
CA ALA A 61 3.67 7.93 6.03
C ALA A 61 2.87 6.78 6.64
N PHE A 62 2.98 6.54 7.95
CA PHE A 62 2.17 5.52 8.62
C PHE A 62 0.68 5.85 8.59
N GLU A 63 0.29 7.09 8.86
CA GLU A 63 -1.12 7.51 8.82
C GLU A 63 -1.73 7.29 7.43
N ASN A 64 -1.01 7.66 6.37
CA ASN A 64 -1.44 7.42 5.00
C ASN A 64 -1.54 5.92 4.68
N LEU A 65 -0.56 5.11 5.10
CA LEU A 65 -0.60 3.66 4.86
C LEU A 65 -1.68 2.96 5.67
N SER A 66 -1.96 3.39 6.90
CA SER A 66 -3.02 2.84 7.74
C SER A 66 -4.42 3.12 7.19
N SER A 67 -4.56 4.03 6.22
CA SER A 67 -5.83 4.25 5.51
C SER A 67 -6.11 3.17 4.44
N LEU A 68 -5.12 2.36 4.07
CA LEU A 68 -5.27 1.33 3.05
C LEU A 68 -6.10 0.14 3.58
N PRO A 69 -7.17 -0.27 2.88
CA PRO A 69 -8.06 -1.36 3.29
C PRO A 69 -7.42 -2.71 3.63
N LEU A 70 -6.27 -3.04 3.06
CA LEU A 70 -5.56 -4.29 3.34
C LEU A 70 -4.55 -4.17 4.48
N VAL A 71 -4.18 -2.95 4.88
CA VAL A 71 -3.24 -2.73 5.98
C VAL A 71 -3.92 -3.07 7.31
N GLY A 72 -3.28 -3.94 8.10
CA GLY A 72 -3.78 -4.36 9.40
C GLY A 72 -4.90 -5.41 9.36
N LYS A 73 -5.30 -5.89 8.17
CA LYS A 73 -6.15 -7.09 8.09
C LYS A 73 -5.38 -8.32 8.57
N ASN A 74 -5.99 -9.05 9.52
CA ASN A 74 -5.43 -10.24 10.14
C ASN A 74 -5.78 -11.49 9.38
#